data_AF-A0A0B1TZ76-F1
#
_entry.id   AF-A0A0B1TZ76-F1
#
_cell.length_a   1.000
_cell.length_b   1.000
_cell.length_c   1.000
_cell.angle_alpha   90.00
_cell.angle_beta   90.00
_cell.angle_gamma   90.00
#
_symmetry.space_group_name_H-M   'P 1'
#
loop_
_entity.id
_entity.type
_entity.pdbx_description
1 polymer ?
#
loop_
_entity_poly.entity_id
_entity_poly.type
_entity_poly.pdbx_seq_one_letter_code
_entity_poly.pdbx_strand_id
1 'polypeptide(L)'
;MYRLAFAMLWLLAVLACPAAPAGHAGLALAAPPGPADLSRSIETARRSIADYEKAILGYDAEMRATTANDPASVKRREEIRIIKQHYVREIEMLRAKIIDDYKKIKEFRDHGIQ
;
A
#
# COMPACT_ATOMS: atom_id res chain seq x y z
N MET A 1 -26.96 -43.55 -5.90
CA MET A 1 -27.00 -42.15 -6.35
C MET A 1 -27.64 -41.29 -5.25
N TYR A 2 -26.85 -40.84 -4.27
CA TYR A 2 -27.33 -40.02 -3.15
C TYR A 2 -26.31 -38.90 -2.88
N ARG A 3 -26.38 -37.81 -3.64
CA ARG A 3 -25.45 -36.67 -3.49
C ARG A 3 -26.09 -35.29 -3.75
N LEU A 4 -27.38 -35.14 -3.48
CA LEU A 4 -28.09 -33.87 -3.71
C LEU A 4 -29.00 -33.42 -2.57
N ALA A 5 -28.83 -33.95 -1.35
CA ALA A 5 -29.72 -33.62 -0.22
C ALA A 5 -29.04 -32.83 0.90
N PHE A 6 -27.79 -32.35 0.73
CA PHE A 6 -27.07 -31.59 1.76
C PHE A 6 -26.91 -30.10 1.45
N ALA A 7 -27.13 -29.66 0.21
CA ALA A 7 -26.94 -28.27 -0.20
C ALA A 7 -28.18 -27.38 0.02
N MET A 8 -29.33 -27.96 0.37
CA MET A 8 -30.62 -27.26 0.40
C MET A 8 -31.13 -26.96 1.81
N LEU A 9 -30.23 -27.02 2.82
CA LEU A 9 -30.54 -26.68 4.22
C LEU A 9 -29.76 -25.46 4.74
N TRP A 10 -28.87 -24.90 3.92
CA TRP A 10 -28.10 -23.68 4.25
C TRP A 10 -28.66 -22.39 3.61
N LEU A 11 -29.70 -22.49 2.78
CA LEU A 11 -30.26 -21.36 2.03
C LEU A 11 -31.44 -20.66 2.73
N LEU A 12 -31.90 -21.16 3.87
CA LEU A 12 -33.03 -20.61 4.62
C LEU A 12 -32.64 -19.87 5.92
N ALA A 13 -31.34 -19.77 6.24
CA ALA A 13 -30.85 -19.09 7.44
C ALA A 13 -30.45 -17.61 7.23
N VAL A 14 -30.57 -17.07 6.01
CA VAL A 14 -30.20 -15.67 5.69
C VAL A 14 -31.42 -14.73 5.67
N LEU A 15 -32.64 -15.26 5.78
CA LEU A 15 -33.86 -14.48 5.53
C LEU A 15 -34.77 -14.29 6.76
N ALA A 16 -34.20 -14.11 7.95
CA ALA A 16 -35.00 -13.77 9.12
C ALA A 16 -34.30 -12.80 10.08
N CYS A 17 -34.93 -11.62 10.21
CA CYS A 17 -34.92 -10.70 11.37
C CYS A 17 -33.81 -9.64 11.43
N PRO A 18 -34.08 -8.45 12.01
CA PRO A 18 -35.16 -7.49 11.70
C PRO A 18 -34.65 -6.04 11.55
N ALA A 19 -35.55 -5.16 11.09
CA ALA A 19 -35.38 -3.71 11.07
C ALA A 19 -35.15 -3.10 12.47
N ALA A 20 -34.15 -2.23 12.58
CA ALA A 20 -34.03 -1.21 13.62
C ALA A 20 -33.30 0.03 13.06
N PRO A 21 -33.55 1.23 13.62
CA PRO A 21 -33.74 2.45 12.83
C PRO A 21 -32.52 3.38 12.75
N ALA A 22 -32.57 4.26 11.75
CA ALA A 22 -32.03 5.62 11.71
C ALA A 22 -30.73 5.89 12.49
N GLY A 23 -29.60 5.85 11.78
CA GLY A 23 -28.36 6.46 12.21
C GLY A 23 -27.60 6.94 10.99
N HIS A 24 -27.87 8.18 10.58
CA HIS A 24 -27.09 9.02 9.67
C HIS A 24 -25.72 8.46 9.30
N ALA A 25 -25.66 7.70 8.19
CA ALA A 25 -24.44 7.60 7.41
C ALA A 25 -24.25 8.96 6.74
N GLY A 26 -23.81 9.94 7.55
CA GLY A 26 -23.18 11.12 7.05
C GLY A 26 -22.10 10.64 6.11
N LEU A 27 -22.24 10.99 4.83
CA LEU A 27 -21.11 11.17 3.94
C LEU A 27 -20.19 12.15 4.64
N ALA A 28 -19.37 11.64 5.56
CA ALA A 28 -18.25 12.36 6.11
C ALA A 28 -17.35 12.58 4.90
N LEU A 29 -17.53 13.74 4.26
CA LEU A 29 -16.46 14.37 3.51
C LEU A 29 -15.27 14.27 4.44
N ALA A 30 -14.34 13.37 4.13
CA ALA A 30 -13.14 13.21 4.93
C ALA A 30 -12.55 14.60 5.07
N ALA A 31 -12.53 15.11 6.31
CA ALA A 31 -11.97 16.43 6.57
C ALA A 31 -10.57 16.46 5.95
N PRO A 32 -10.16 17.59 5.34
CA PRO A 32 -8.83 17.68 4.77
C PRO A 32 -7.80 17.27 5.83
N PRO A 33 -6.78 16.48 5.47
CA PRO A 33 -5.85 15.89 6.42
C PRO A 33 -5.17 16.99 7.23
N GLY A 34 -5.21 16.86 8.57
CA GLY A 34 -4.59 17.82 9.47
C GLY A 34 -3.06 17.65 9.57
N PRO A 35 -2.36 18.55 10.26
CA PRO A 35 -0.90 18.49 10.43
C PRO A 35 -0.40 17.17 11.02
N ALA A 36 -1.16 16.59 11.95
CA ALA A 36 -0.83 15.30 12.57
C ALA A 36 -0.93 14.12 11.58
N ASP A 37 -1.94 14.13 10.71
CA ASP A 37 -2.11 13.09 9.70
C ASP A 37 -1.04 13.17 8.62
N LEU A 38 -0.67 14.39 8.20
CA LEU A 38 0.45 14.61 7.30
C LEU A 38 1.77 14.12 7.92
N SER A 39 2.01 14.39 9.20
CA SER A 39 3.19 13.90 9.93
C SER A 39 3.24 12.37 9.96
N ARG A 40 2.12 11.71 10.26
CA ARG A 40 2.00 10.24 10.21
C ARG A 40 2.22 9.71 8.79
N SER A 41 1.76 10.44 7.78
CA SER A 41 1.95 10.11 6.37
C SER A 41 3.44 10.13 5.99
N ILE A 42 4.18 11.14 6.45
CA ILE A 42 5.63 11.25 6.26
C ILE A 42 6.36 10.07 6.92
N GLU A 43 6.00 9.72 8.16
CA GLU A 43 6.61 8.59 8.85
C GLU A 43 6.37 7.27 8.13
N THR A 44 5.14 7.04 7.67
CA THR A 44 4.78 5.85 6.88
C THR A 44 5.59 5.81 5.58
N ALA A 45 5.65 6.92 4.84
CA ALA A 45 6.40 7.01 3.61
C ALA A 45 7.91 6.74 3.81
N ARG A 46 8.49 7.23 4.92
CA ARG A 46 9.88 6.93 5.28
C ARG A 46 10.13 5.46 5.54
N ARG A 47 9.21 4.77 6.24
CA ARG A 47 9.30 3.32 6.47
C ARG A 47 9.24 2.56 5.15
N SER A 48 8.30 2.91 4.28
CA SER A 48 8.18 2.30 2.95
C SER A 48 9.42 2.51 2.09
N ILE A 49 10.04 3.71 2.11
CA ILE A 49 11.31 3.95 1.43
C ILE A 49 12.40 2.99 1.96
N ALA A 50 12.54 2.86 3.28
CA ALA A 50 13.54 1.97 3.87
C ALA A 50 13.29 0.49 3.49
N ASP A 51 12.04 0.06 3.44
CA ASP A 51 11.67 -1.30 3.02
C ASP A 51 12.01 -1.55 1.55
N TYR A 52 11.73 -0.59 0.66
CA TYR A 52 12.09 -0.67 -0.75
C TYR A 52 13.61 -0.62 -0.97
N GLU A 53 14.34 0.21 -0.24
CA GLU A 53 15.80 0.24 -0.27
C GLU A 53 16.39 -1.10 0.17
N LYS A 54 15.84 -1.72 1.22
CA LYS A 54 16.24 -3.07 1.66
C LYS A 54 15.93 -4.13 0.59
N ALA A 55 14.78 -4.05 -0.07
CA ALA A 55 14.44 -4.96 -1.17
C ALA A 55 15.43 -4.84 -2.32
N ILE A 56 15.77 -3.62 -2.74
CA ILE A 56 16.78 -3.34 -3.77
C ILE A 56 18.13 -3.98 -3.41
N LEU A 57 18.59 -3.86 -2.16
CA LEU A 57 19.83 -4.49 -1.70
C LEU A 57 19.79 -6.02 -1.79
N GLY A 58 18.63 -6.63 -1.48
CA GLY A 58 18.41 -8.06 -1.65
C GLY A 58 18.54 -8.50 -3.12
N TYR A 59 17.91 -7.76 -4.02
CA TYR A 59 18.02 -8.00 -5.46
C TYR A 59 19.42 -7.76 -6.02
N ASP A 60 20.17 -6.81 -5.46
CA ASP A 60 21.59 -6.60 -5.81
C ASP A 60 22.46 -7.79 -5.38
N ALA A 61 22.19 -8.37 -4.21
CA ALA A 61 22.87 -9.58 -3.78
C ALA A 61 22.54 -10.76 -4.72
N GLU A 62 21.27 -10.91 -5.10
CA GLU A 62 20.83 -11.96 -6.02
C GLU A 62 21.48 -11.81 -7.42
N MET A 63 21.55 -10.60 -7.96
CA MET A 63 22.24 -10.33 -9.22
C MET A 63 23.72 -10.68 -9.18
N ARG A 64 24.40 -10.37 -8.07
CA ARG A 64 25.82 -10.73 -7.89
C ARG A 64 26.03 -12.24 -7.77
N ALA A 65 25.08 -12.95 -7.15
CA ALA A 65 25.12 -14.41 -7.04
C ALA A 65 24.82 -15.11 -8.39
N THR A 66 23.97 -14.51 -9.21
CA THR A 66 23.57 -15.04 -10.52
C THR A 66 24.63 -14.72 -11.59
N THR A 67 25.77 -15.41 -11.53
CA THR A 67 26.93 -15.21 -12.44
C THR A 67 26.89 -16.06 -13.70
N ALA A 68 26.04 -17.10 -13.74
CA ALA A 68 25.93 -17.99 -14.88
C ALA A 68 25.34 -17.27 -16.11
N ASN A 69 25.76 -17.68 -17.31
CA ASN A 69 25.31 -17.12 -18.59
C ASN A 69 24.35 -18.02 -19.35
N ASP A 70 23.71 -18.96 -18.66
CA ASP A 70 22.62 -19.73 -19.24
C ASP A 70 21.38 -18.84 -19.49
N PRO A 71 20.49 -19.22 -20.42
CA PRO A 71 19.31 -18.43 -20.74
C PRO A 71 18.39 -18.12 -19.55
N ALA A 72 18.30 -19.00 -18.54
CA ALA A 72 17.45 -18.77 -17.38
C ALA A 72 18.05 -17.69 -16.47
N SER A 73 19.35 -17.75 -16.22
CA SER A 73 20.08 -16.71 -15.46
C SER A 73 20.02 -15.34 -16.13
N VAL A 74 20.13 -15.28 -17.46
CA VAL A 74 19.98 -14.02 -18.21
C VAL A 74 18.58 -13.44 -18.02
N LYS A 75 17.54 -14.27 -18.17
CA LYS A 75 16.15 -13.86 -17.98
C LYS A 75 15.90 -13.35 -16.56
N ARG A 76 16.42 -14.05 -15.54
CA ARG A 76 16.26 -13.66 -14.14
C ARG A 76 16.92 -12.31 -13.84
N ARG A 77 18.12 -12.05 -14.36
CA ARG A 77 18.76 -10.73 -14.20
C ARG A 77 17.96 -9.61 -14.84
N GLU A 78 17.31 -9.87 -15.97
CA GLU A 78 16.44 -8.88 -16.63
C GLU A 78 15.17 -8.60 -15.81
N GLU A 79 14.52 -9.64 -15.29
CA GLU A 79 13.40 -9.50 -14.37
C GLU A 79 13.79 -8.66 -13.15
N ILE A 80 14.95 -8.93 -12.55
CA ILE A 80 15.45 -8.16 -11.41
C ILE A 80 15.68 -6.69 -11.78
N ARG A 81 16.20 -6.38 -12.97
CA ARG A 81 16.38 -4.98 -13.41
C ARG A 81 15.05 -4.24 -13.49
N ILE A 82 14.01 -4.88 -14.03
CA ILE A 82 12.66 -4.30 -14.12
C ILE A 82 12.09 -4.05 -12.72
N ILE A 83 12.18 -5.03 -11.83
CA ILE A 83 11.70 -4.93 -10.44
C ILE A 83 12.43 -3.81 -9.70
N LYS A 84 13.76 -3.71 -9.83
CA LYS A 84 14.55 -2.64 -9.23
C LYS A 84 14.12 -1.27 -9.74
N GLN A 85 13.91 -1.12 -11.05
CA GLN A 85 13.43 0.14 -11.63
C GLN A 85 12.06 0.54 -11.07
N HIS A 86 11.16 -0.41 -10.83
CA HIS A 86 9.89 -0.15 -10.18
C HIS A 86 10.10 0.43 -8.77
N TYR A 87 10.89 -0.23 -7.90
CA TYR A 87 11.14 0.28 -6.56
C TYR A 87 11.80 1.65 -6.53
N VAL A 88 12.73 1.93 -7.46
CA VAL A 88 13.35 3.25 -7.57
C VAL A 88 12.30 4.32 -7.85
N ARG A 89 11.37 4.07 -8.80
CA ARG A 89 10.27 5.01 -9.09
C ARG A 89 9.35 5.20 -7.90
N GLU A 90 9.01 4.14 -7.18
CA GLU A 90 8.18 4.24 -5.96
C GLU A 90 8.86 5.09 -4.88
N ILE A 91 10.17 4.90 -4.67
CA ILE A 91 10.96 5.70 -3.73
C ILE A 91 10.95 7.18 -4.16
N GLU A 92 11.13 7.48 -5.44
CA GLU A 92 11.10 8.85 -5.96
C GLU A 92 9.74 9.51 -5.74
N MET A 93 8.64 8.79 -5.99
CA MET A 93 7.28 9.28 -5.71
C MET A 93 7.06 9.55 -4.22
N LEU A 94 7.51 8.64 -3.34
CA LEU A 94 7.40 8.82 -1.89
C LEU A 94 8.25 9.99 -1.39
N ARG A 95 9.45 10.21 -1.96
CA ARG A 95 10.29 11.37 -1.64
C ARG A 95 9.62 12.67 -2.05
N ALA A 96 9.02 12.72 -3.24
CA ALA A 96 8.25 13.88 -3.70
C ALA A 96 7.04 14.14 -2.78
N LYS A 97 6.32 13.08 -2.38
CA LYS A 97 5.21 13.17 -1.45
C LYS A 97 5.62 13.72 -0.08
N ILE A 98 6.73 13.25 0.49
CA ILE A 98 7.24 13.76 1.77
C ILE A 98 7.53 15.27 1.69
N ILE A 99 8.12 15.73 0.58
CA ILE A 99 8.39 17.15 0.36
C ILE A 99 7.08 17.95 0.31
N ASP A 100 6.07 17.44 -0.39
CA ASP A 100 4.74 18.07 -0.47
C ASP A 100 4.04 18.14 0.90
N ASP A 101 4.05 17.04 1.65
CA ASP A 101 3.46 16.97 2.99
C ASP A 101 4.16 17.96 3.95
N TYR A 102 5.49 18.10 3.87
CA TYR A 102 6.22 19.09 4.66
C TYR A 102 5.85 20.53 4.30
N LYS A 103 5.62 20.83 3.02
CA LYS A 103 5.15 22.16 2.59
C LYS A 103 3.78 22.48 3.18
N LYS A 104 2.84 21.54 3.12
CA LYS A 104 1.50 21.70 3.71
C LYS A 104 1.54 21.89 5.23
N ILE A 105 2.39 21.13 5.93
CA ILE A 105 2.57 21.34 7.38
C ILE A 105 3.11 22.75 7.68
N LYS A 106 4.02 23.26 6.84
CA LYS A 106 4.51 24.63 6.97
C LYS A 106 3.39 25.65 6.72
N GLU A 107 2.57 25.46 5.70
CA GLU A 107 1.41 26.32 5.43
C GLU A 107 0.45 26.35 6.63
N PHE A 108 0.09 25.19 7.20
CA PHE A 108 -0.73 25.15 8.42
C PHE A 108 -0.11 25.97 9.57
N ARG A 109 1.21 25.83 9.78
CA ARG A 109 1.94 26.60 10.79
C ARG A 109 1.90 28.10 10.53
N ASP A 110 2.12 28.51 9.28
CA ASP A 110 2.10 29.91 8.85
C ASP A 110 0.69 30.53 9.01
N HIS A 111 -0.36 29.70 8.96
CA HIS A 111 -1.75 30.06 9.28
C HIS A 111 -2.12 29.95 10.77
N GLY A 112 -1.17 29.63 11.65
CA GLY A 112 -1.41 29.51 13.10
C GLY A 112 -2.14 28.23 13.54
N ILE A 113 -2.20 27.23 12.66
CA ILE A 113 -2.79 25.92 12.92
C ILE A 113 -1.65 24.98 13.34
N GLN A 114 -1.72 24.45 14.56
CA GLN A 114 -0.74 23.50 15.12
C GLN A 114 -1.34 22.10 15.25
#